data_AF-A0A081RLS3-F1
#
_entry.id   AF-A0A081RLS3-F1
#
_cell.length_a   1.000
_cell.length_b   1.000
_cell.length_c   1.000
_cell.angle_alpha   90.00
_cell.angle_beta   90.00
_cell.angle_gamma   90.00
#
_symmetry.space_group_name_H-M   'P 1'
#
loop_
_entity.id
_entity.type
_entity.pdbx_description
1 polymer ?
#
loop_
_entity_poly.entity_id
_entity_poly.type
_entity_poly.pdbx_seq_one_letter_code
_entity_poly.pdbx_strand_id
1 'polypeptide(L)'
;MIIMGRFGYAFQNYDATRHVRSSVREKDMSHKHAREVAVAIKGLSIEKARDYLQAVINKDRAVAFRRFKNQVGHKADPGMMAGRYPQ
;
A
#
# COMPACT_ATOMS: atom_id res chain seq x y z
N MET A 1 -8.53 10.17 29.50
CA MET A 1 -8.39 11.41 28.72
C MET A 1 -7.68 11.07 27.41
N ILE A 2 -8.40 10.91 26.30
CA ILE A 2 -7.78 10.56 25.01
C ILE A 2 -7.17 11.85 24.45
N ILE A 3 -5.85 11.86 24.29
CA ILE A 3 -5.14 12.95 23.62
C ILE A 3 -5.63 12.95 22.17
N MET A 4 -6.49 13.90 21.81
CA MET A 4 -6.96 14.10 20.45
C MET A 4 -5.75 14.55 19.62
N GLY A 5 -5.06 13.58 18.99
CA GLY A 5 -3.95 13.88 18.10
C GLY A 5 -4.40 14.85 17.01
N ARG A 6 -3.45 15.65 16.49
CA ARG A 6 -3.65 16.67 15.43
C ARG A 6 -4.39 16.15 14.17
N PHE A 7 -4.48 14.84 13.98
CA PHE A 7 -5.12 14.20 12.82
C PHE A 7 -5.98 12.99 13.21
N GLY A 8 -7.14 12.85 12.58
CA GLY A 8 -8.03 11.70 12.70
C GLY A 8 -7.77 10.60 11.65
N TYR A 9 -8.48 9.48 11.80
CA TYR A 9 -8.51 8.39 10.82
C TYR A 9 -9.88 8.34 10.12
N ALA A 10 -9.89 8.02 8.83
CA ALA A 10 -11.15 7.88 8.08
C ALA A 10 -11.93 6.60 8.45
N PHE A 11 -11.26 5.58 8.99
CA PHE A 11 -11.88 4.31 9.39
C PHE A 11 -12.73 4.48 10.65
N GLN A 12 -14.03 4.23 10.50
CA GLN A 12 -15.04 4.27 11.57
C GLN A 12 -15.12 2.93 12.32
N ASN A 13 -15.79 2.90 13.47
CA ASN A 13 -16.06 1.69 14.27
C ASN A 13 -14.78 0.94 14.73
N TYR A 14 -13.84 1.67 15.33
CA TYR A 14 -12.61 1.06 15.82
C TYR A 14 -12.77 0.46 17.22
N ASP A 15 -12.53 -0.84 17.27
CA ASP A 15 -12.38 -1.60 18.50
C ASP A 15 -10.89 -1.78 18.83
N ALA A 16 -10.46 -1.24 19.98
CA ALA A 16 -9.08 -1.27 20.43
C ALA A 16 -8.57 -2.67 20.84
N THR A 17 -9.47 -3.64 21.06
CA THR A 17 -9.10 -5.01 21.44
C THR A 17 -8.74 -5.88 20.23
N ARG A 18 -9.22 -5.50 19.03
CA ARG A 18 -9.11 -6.32 17.80
C ARG A 18 -8.38 -5.62 16.66
N HIS A 19 -8.29 -4.29 16.69
CA HIS A 19 -7.71 -3.52 15.60
C HIS A 19 -6.44 -2.82 16.03
N VAL A 20 -5.53 -2.64 15.05
CA VAL A 20 -4.31 -1.86 15.18
C VAL A 20 -4.35 -0.74 14.15
N ARG A 21 -3.90 0.46 14.53
CA ARG A 21 -3.77 1.63 13.65
C ARG A 21 -2.32 2.08 13.61
N SER A 22 -1.86 2.46 12.43
CA SER A 22 -0.57 3.12 12.24
C SER A 22 -0.73 4.21 11.18
N SER A 23 0.01 5.30 11.31
CA SER A 23 0.07 6.36 10.31
C SER A 23 1.47 6.93 10.24
N VAL A 24 1.98 7.07 9.02
CA VAL A 24 3.21 7.81 8.72
C VAL A 24 2.81 9.10 8.02
N ARG A 25 3.44 10.23 8.39
CA ARG A 25 3.15 11.57 7.87
C ARG A 25 4.43 12.21 7.35
N GLU A 26 4.28 13.16 6.43
CA GLU A 26 5.38 14.03 5.93
C GLU A 26 6.59 13.24 5.39
N LYS A 27 6.35 12.06 4.83
CA LYS A 27 7.39 11.28 4.17
C LYS A 27 7.48 11.69 2.71
N ASP A 28 8.69 11.97 2.25
CA ASP A 28 8.97 12.23 0.84
C ASP A 28 8.84 10.94 0.02
N MET A 29 7.63 10.69 -0.45
CA MET A 29 7.27 9.56 -1.31
C MET A 29 6.19 10.00 -2.30
N SER A 30 6.20 9.40 -3.49
CA SER A 30 5.16 9.64 -4.47
C SER A 30 3.80 9.13 -3.97
N HIS A 31 2.85 10.06 -3.80
CA HIS A 31 1.46 9.75 -3.48
C HIS A 31 0.82 8.75 -4.47
N LYS A 32 1.26 8.77 -5.74
CA LYS A 32 0.78 7.86 -6.79
C LYS A 32 1.22 6.42 -6.52
N HIS A 33 2.49 6.22 -6.16
CA HIS A 33 3.04 4.91 -5.84
C HIS A 33 2.44 4.37 -4.54
N ALA A 34 2.40 5.21 -3.50
CA ALA A 34 1.84 4.84 -2.20
C ALA A 34 0.40 4.32 -2.32
N ARG A 35 -0.44 4.95 -3.15
CA ARG A 35 -1.81 4.50 -3.39
C ARG A 35 -1.87 3.10 -4.00
N GLU A 36 -1.09 2.83 -5.04
CA GLU A 36 -1.14 1.54 -5.74
C GLU A 36 -0.60 0.41 -4.85
N VAL A 37 0.46 0.67 -4.07
CA VAL A 37 0.99 -0.26 -3.06
C VAL A 37 -0.05 -0.54 -1.98
N ALA A 38 -0.69 0.49 -1.43
CA ALA A 38 -1.72 0.34 -0.39
C ALA A 38 -2.91 -0.51 -0.88
N VAL A 39 -3.30 -0.35 -2.15
CA VAL A 39 -4.36 -1.17 -2.75
C VAL A 39 -3.91 -2.61 -2.98
N ALA A 40 -2.64 -2.83 -3.33
CA ALA A 40 -2.09 -4.17 -3.54
C ALA A 40 -2.07 -5.02 -2.26
N ILE A 41 -1.77 -4.41 -1.11
CA ILE A 41 -1.72 -5.12 0.18
C ILE A 41 -3.07 -5.14 0.93
N LYS A 42 -4.08 -4.42 0.45
CA LYS A 42 -5.38 -4.33 1.13
C LYS A 42 -6.06 -5.70 1.18
N GLY A 43 -6.41 -6.13 2.39
CA GLY A 43 -7.10 -7.41 2.63
C GLY A 43 -6.18 -8.62 2.79
N LEU A 44 -4.86 -8.43 2.70
CA LEU A 44 -3.89 -9.47 3.04
C LEU A 44 -3.72 -9.58 4.57
N SER A 45 -3.29 -10.76 5.03
CA SER A 45 -2.74 -10.89 6.39
C SER A 45 -1.40 -10.14 6.48
N ILE A 46 -0.97 -9.80 7.71
CA ILE A 46 0.28 -9.07 7.94
C ILE A 46 1.48 -9.80 7.35
N GLU A 47 1.53 -11.13 7.51
CA GLU A 47 2.59 -11.99 6.97
C GLU A 47 2.62 -11.93 5.44
N LYS A 48 1.47 -12.18 4.78
CA LYS A 48 1.38 -12.12 3.32
C LYS A 48 1.69 -10.74 2.77
N ALA A 49 1.29 -9.67 3.47
CA ALA A 49 1.62 -8.31 3.08
C ALA A 49 3.11 -8.04 3.16
N ARG A 50 3.78 -8.50 4.23
CA ARG A 50 5.24 -8.40 4.38
C ARG A 50 5.96 -9.14 3.27
N ASP A 51 5.58 -10.39 3.02
CA ASP A 51 6.22 -11.23 2.00
C ASP A 51 6.00 -10.64 0.59
N TYR A 52 4.81 -10.11 0.32
CA TYR A 52 4.51 -9.38 -0.92
C TYR A 52 5.43 -8.16 -1.09
N LEU A 53 5.56 -7.31 -0.07
CA LEU A 53 6.40 -6.11 -0.14
C LEU A 53 7.88 -6.46 -0.32
N GLN A 54 8.36 -7.54 0.32
CA GLN A 54 9.72 -8.01 0.13
C GLN A 54 9.97 -8.51 -1.31
N ALA A 55 9.01 -9.24 -1.89
CA ALA A 55 9.09 -9.67 -3.30
C ALA A 55 9.09 -8.48 -4.27
N VAL A 56 8.38 -7.38 -3.95
CA VAL A 56 8.41 -6.14 -4.74
C VAL A 56 9.79 -5.48 -4.67
N ILE A 57 10.39 -5.41 -3.47
CA ILE A 57 11.75 -4.86 -3.27
C ILE A 57 12.78 -5.67 -4.06
N ASN A 58 12.67 -6.99 -4.04
CA ASN A 58 13.53 -7.92 -4.77
C ASN A 58 13.27 -7.92 -6.30
N LYS A 59 12.23 -7.22 -6.75
CA LYS A 59 11.75 -7.18 -8.14
C LYS A 59 11.22 -8.50 -8.69
N ASP A 60 10.92 -9.46 -7.82
CA ASP A 60 10.31 -10.74 -8.17
C ASP A 60 8.85 -10.57 -8.59
N ARG A 61 8.17 -9.56 -8.05
CA ARG A 61 6.75 -9.30 -8.29
C ARG A 61 6.49 -7.81 -8.47
N ALA A 62 5.83 -7.42 -9.56
CA ALA A 62 5.49 -6.01 -9.75
C ALA A 62 4.19 -5.59 -9.02
N VAL A 63 4.08 -4.30 -8.75
CA VAL A 63 2.85 -3.67 -8.28
C VAL A 63 2.04 -3.21 -9.48
N ALA A 64 0.77 -3.62 -9.56
CA ALA A 64 -0.13 -3.22 -10.62
C ALA A 64 -0.55 -1.75 -10.47
N PHE A 65 -0.29 -0.94 -11.49
CA PHE A 65 -0.69 0.47 -11.52
C PHE A 65 -2.04 0.58 -12.23
N ARG A 66 -3.11 0.77 -11.44
CA ARG A 66 -4.49 0.80 -11.99
C ARG A 66 -4.94 2.21 -12.35
N ARG A 67 -4.78 3.17 -11.44
CA ARG A 67 -5.22 4.57 -11.65
C ARG A 67 -4.17 5.37 -12.40
N PHE A 68 -2.91 5.27 -11.98
CA PHE A 68 -1.81 6.07 -12.54
C PHE A 68 -1.02 5.32 -13.62
N LYS A 69 -1.73 4.84 -14.64
CA LYS A 69 -1.20 3.90 -15.65
C LYS A 69 -0.61 4.55 -16.92
N ASN A 70 -0.63 5.88 -17.02
CA ASN A 70 -0.13 6.58 -18.21
C ASN A 70 1.38 6.40 -18.35
N GLN A 71 1.85 6.01 -19.54
CA GLN A 71 3.27 5.76 -19.83
C GLN A 71 3.94 4.79 -18.84
N VAL A 72 3.19 3.76 -18.42
CA VAL A 72 3.72 2.67 -17.60
C VAL A 72 3.84 1.42 -18.47
N GLY A 73 5.04 0.85 -18.50
CA GLY A 73 5.30 -0.38 -19.26
C GLY A 73 4.51 -1.57 -18.72
N HIS A 74 4.22 -2.49 -19.63
CA HIS A 74 3.62 -3.78 -19.28
C HIS A 74 4.61 -4.63 -18.50
N LYS A 75 4.09 -5.52 -17.66
CA LYS A 75 4.87 -6.48 -16.85
C LYS A 75 4.38 -7.90 -17.06
N ALA A 76 5.29 -8.83 -16.84
CA ALA A 76 5.06 -10.25 -17.11
C ALA A 76 4.14 -10.91 -16.08
N ASP A 77 4.00 -10.35 -14.87
CA ASP A 77 3.12 -10.93 -13.87
C ASP A 77 1.66 -10.99 -14.38
N PRO A 78 0.95 -12.08 -14.07
CA PRO A 78 -0.40 -12.29 -14.52
C PRO A 78 -1.37 -11.26 -13.93
N GLY A 79 -2.35 -10.85 -14.74
CA GLY A 79 -3.47 -10.03 -14.28
C GLY A 79 -3.18 -8.54 -14.16
N MET A 80 -2.07 -8.05 -14.72
CA MET A 80 -1.84 -6.61 -14.84
C MET A 80 -1.42 -6.18 -16.24
N MET A 81 -2.04 -5.10 -16.73
CA MET A 81 -1.64 -4.44 -17.96
C MET A 81 -0.42 -3.53 -17.73
N ALA A 82 -0.34 -2.82 -16.61
CA ALA A 82 0.74 -1.89 -16.31
C ALA A 82 1.28 -2.12 -14.90
N GLY A 83 2.60 -2.19 -14.75
CA GLY A 83 3.23 -2.47 -13.46
C GLY A 83 4.59 -1.79 -13.25
N ARG A 84 4.93 -1.52 -11.98
CA ARG A 84 6.23 -0.98 -11.56
C ARG A 84 6.72 -1.67 -10.28
N TYR A 85 7.99 -1.45 -9.96
CA TYR A 85 8.59 -1.80 -8.66
C TYR A 85 8.84 -0.50 -7.89
N PRO A 86 7.83 0.05 -7.18
CA PRO A 86 8.01 1.25 -6.39
C PRO A 86 8.97 0.98 -5.23
N GLN A 87 9.99 1.83 -5.10
CA GLN A 87 10.92 1.90 -3.97
C GLN A 87 10.59 3.11 -3.09
#